data_AF-A0A537JTS3-F1
#
_entry.id   AF-A0A537JTS3-F1
#
_cell.length_a   1.000
_cell.length_b   1.000
_cell.length_c   1.000
_cell.angle_alpha   90.00
_cell.angle_beta   90.00
_cell.angle_gamma   90.00
#
_symmetry.space_group_name_H-M   'P 1'
#
loop_
_entity.id
_entity.type
_entity.pdbx_description
1 polymer ?
#
loop_
_entity_poly.entity_id
_entity_poly.type
_entity_poly.pdbx_seq_one_letter_code
_entity_poly.pdbx_strand_id
1 'polypeptide(L)'
;MGTGLPVAAPRAERPAASRPRRIVGAAMALGRGAVSFGALFAVWYALTAHGWVRPMALASPAAVASVLVDGVRDRTLLGHLGVSLSRLVISMVVAGAAGIVLGVLVGISRHLALIVEPLAGFFNALSGIVWLPLAITWFGLTWKTVLFVIGNAIFFTVFFNTLVGVRGVPRLYEQAILTLGASRWRTLRDVLLPGALPGIVAGIRLGLGFGWRALIAAELVAVTQGLGFMIFSAANYLRTDIILAGILVIGGVAVAMDSLILVPIERATVVRWGLYH
;
A
#
# COMPACT_ATOMS: atom_id res chain seq x y z
N MET A 1 26.46 66.07 34.47
CA MET A 1 26.93 65.99 33.07
C MET A 1 27.32 64.54 32.81
N GLY A 2 26.58 63.69 32.10
CA GLY A 2 25.52 63.92 31.14
C GLY A 2 25.94 63.43 29.75
N THR A 3 26.06 62.11 29.54
CA THR A 3 26.01 61.48 28.21
C THR A 3 25.52 60.04 28.34
N GLY A 4 24.20 59.86 28.42
CA GLY A 4 23.56 58.57 28.19
C GLY A 4 23.56 58.28 26.68
N LEU A 5 24.30 57.25 26.27
CA LEU A 5 24.22 56.71 24.92
C LEU A 5 22.98 55.81 24.83
N PRO A 6 22.10 55.98 23.83
CA PRO A 6 20.92 55.14 23.69
C PRO A 6 21.34 53.75 23.20
N VAL A 7 21.03 52.72 24.00
CA VAL A 7 21.12 51.31 23.59
C VAL A 7 20.08 51.08 22.50
N ALA A 8 20.54 50.85 21.27
CA ALA A 8 19.68 50.53 20.14
C ALA A 8 18.96 49.20 20.39
N ALA A 9 17.64 49.23 20.40
CA ALA A 9 16.81 48.02 20.48
C ALA A 9 17.09 47.10 19.28
N PRO A 10 17.11 45.76 19.47
CA PRO A 10 17.21 44.83 18.35
C PRO A 10 15.99 45.03 17.44
N ARG A 11 16.24 45.38 16.17
CA ARG A 11 15.19 45.41 15.15
C ARG A 11 14.65 44.00 14.98
N ALA A 12 13.37 43.81 15.28
CA ALA A 12 12.66 42.58 14.95
C ALA A 12 12.71 42.37 13.43
N GLU A 13 13.51 41.39 12.98
CA GLU A 13 13.44 40.89 11.61
C GLU A 13 12.05 40.29 11.40
N ARG A 14 11.23 40.95 10.57
CA ARG A 14 9.97 40.38 10.10
C ARG A 14 10.32 39.15 9.26
N PRO A 15 9.73 37.97 9.51
CA PRO A 15 9.99 36.79 8.69
C PRO A 15 9.56 37.08 7.25
N ALA A 16 10.53 37.09 6.34
CA ALA A 16 10.30 37.30 4.92
C ALA A 16 9.36 36.21 4.39
N ALA A 17 8.25 36.63 3.79
CA ALA A 17 7.25 35.74 3.20
C ALA A 17 7.84 35.02 1.98
N SER A 18 8.51 33.88 2.18
CA SER A 18 9.00 33.02 1.10
C SER A 18 7.94 32.00 0.68
N ARG A 19 6.94 32.43 -0.10
CA ARG A 19 5.99 31.52 -0.79
C ARG A 19 5.79 31.96 -2.24
N PRO A 20 6.66 31.51 -3.17
CA PRO A 20 6.12 30.88 -4.39
C PRO A 20 7.00 29.73 -4.97
N ARG A 21 8.07 29.29 -4.30
CA ARG A 21 9.00 28.27 -4.86
C ARG A 21 8.48 26.82 -4.87
N ARG A 22 7.44 26.50 -4.09
CA ARG A 22 6.90 25.12 -3.98
C ARG A 22 6.04 24.68 -5.18
N ILE A 23 5.40 25.61 -5.90
CA ILE A 23 4.44 25.28 -6.96
C ILE A 23 5.18 24.92 -8.27
N VAL A 24 6.27 25.64 -8.59
CA VAL A 24 7.08 25.40 -9.79
C VAL A 24 7.82 24.05 -9.73
N GLY A 25 8.33 23.67 -8.55
CA GLY A 25 8.99 22.37 -8.36
C GLY A 25 8.05 21.17 -8.51
N ALA A 26 6.79 21.30 -8.05
CA ALA A 26 5.78 20.26 -8.20
C ALA A 26 5.33 20.09 -9.66
N ALA A 27 5.14 21.20 -10.39
CA ALA A 27 4.80 21.17 -11.81
C ALA A 27 5.91 20.56 -12.69
N MET A 28 7.19 20.85 -12.39
CA MET A 28 8.33 20.24 -13.10
C MET A 28 8.52 18.76 -12.76
N ALA A 29 8.23 18.32 -11.53
CA ALA A 29 8.26 16.91 -11.13
C ALA A 29 7.15 16.09 -11.82
N LEU A 30 5.94 16.66 -11.93
CA LEU A 30 4.83 16.09 -12.71
C LEU A 30 5.16 16.01 -14.20
N GLY A 31 5.83 17.03 -14.76
CA GLY A 31 6.28 17.03 -16.16
C GLY A 31 7.32 15.94 -16.46
N ARG A 32 8.28 15.70 -15.57
CA ARG A 32 9.31 14.65 -15.75
C ARG A 32 8.74 13.22 -15.70
N GLY A 33 7.77 12.97 -14.82
CA GLY A 33 7.06 11.68 -14.77
C GLY A 33 6.26 11.42 -16.04
N ALA A 34 5.54 12.43 -16.54
CA ALA A 34 4.76 12.33 -17.78
C ALA A 34 5.65 12.06 -19.01
N VAL A 35 6.87 12.63 -19.05
CA VAL A 35 7.84 12.38 -20.13
C VAL A 35 8.27 10.91 -20.16
N SER A 36 8.52 10.28 -19.01
CA SER A 36 8.93 8.87 -18.95
C SER A 36 7.83 7.92 -19.44
N PHE A 37 6.57 8.12 -19.00
CA PHE A 37 5.44 7.31 -19.47
C PHE A 37 5.10 7.59 -20.94
N GLY A 38 5.20 8.85 -21.38
CA GLY A 38 5.01 9.24 -22.77
C GLY A 38 6.06 8.62 -23.70
N ALA A 39 7.33 8.63 -23.30
CA ALA A 39 8.41 7.98 -24.05
C ALA A 39 8.19 6.47 -24.17
N LEU A 40 7.79 5.81 -23.07
CA LEU A 40 7.44 4.38 -23.08
C LEU A 40 6.30 4.07 -24.06
N PHE A 41 5.24 4.88 -24.04
CA PHE A 41 4.09 4.71 -24.93
C PHE A 41 4.44 4.97 -26.39
N ALA A 42 5.27 5.99 -26.66
CA ALA A 42 5.75 6.29 -28.00
C ALA A 42 6.60 5.15 -28.58
N VAL A 43 7.49 4.56 -27.78
CA VAL A 43 8.26 3.38 -28.19
C VAL A 43 7.34 2.20 -28.48
N TRP A 44 6.38 1.90 -27.59
CA TRP A 44 5.42 0.82 -27.80
C TRP A 44 4.60 1.01 -29.08
N TYR A 45 4.09 2.22 -29.32
CA TYR A 45 3.37 2.55 -30.55
C TYR A 45 4.27 2.41 -31.79
N ALA A 46 5.50 2.93 -31.75
CA ALA A 46 6.42 2.83 -32.87
C ALA A 46 6.76 1.37 -33.23
N LEU A 47 7.07 0.54 -32.22
CA LEU A 47 7.39 -0.88 -32.41
C LEU A 47 6.25 -1.66 -33.06
N THR A 48 5.01 -1.35 -32.68
CA THR A 48 3.82 -2.05 -33.18
C THR A 48 3.33 -1.50 -34.53
N ALA A 49 3.41 -0.18 -34.75
CA ALA A 49 3.00 0.46 -36.01
C ALA A 49 3.92 0.11 -37.18
N HIS A 50 5.23 -0.04 -36.94
CA HIS A 50 6.20 -0.41 -37.98
C HIS A 50 6.28 -1.92 -38.24
N GLY A 51 5.49 -2.73 -37.51
CA GLY A 51 5.48 -4.19 -37.67
C GLY A 51 6.76 -4.90 -37.24
N TRP A 52 7.63 -4.24 -36.47
CA TRP A 52 8.89 -4.82 -35.97
C TRP A 52 8.66 -5.93 -34.95
N VAL A 53 7.46 -5.98 -34.37
CA VAL A 53 7.03 -7.01 -33.42
C VAL A 53 5.75 -7.66 -33.93
N ARG A 54 5.70 -9.00 -33.88
CA ARG A 54 4.50 -9.75 -34.25
C ARG A 54 3.36 -9.40 -33.28
N PRO A 55 2.11 -9.22 -33.73
CA PRO A 55 0.97 -8.91 -32.85
C PRO A 55 0.77 -9.93 -31.71
N MET A 56 1.07 -11.20 -31.99
CA MET A 56 1.05 -12.28 -30.99
C MET A 56 2.10 -12.11 -29.88
N ALA A 57 3.17 -11.35 -30.11
CA ALA A 57 4.17 -11.02 -29.09
C ALA A 57 3.86 -9.70 -28.37
N LEU A 58 3.35 -8.70 -29.10
CA LEU A 58 3.01 -7.40 -28.53
C LEU A 58 1.81 -6.81 -29.27
N ALA A 59 0.66 -6.73 -28.59
CA ALA A 59 -0.53 -6.09 -29.14
C ALA A 59 -0.30 -4.58 -29.29
N SER A 60 -0.95 -3.98 -30.29
CA SER A 60 -0.92 -2.54 -30.49
C SER A 60 -1.70 -1.82 -29.39
N PRO A 61 -1.35 -0.55 -29.08
CA PRO A 61 -2.11 0.24 -28.11
C PRO A 61 -3.60 0.37 -28.47
N ALA A 62 -3.93 0.41 -29.76
CA ALA A 62 -5.31 0.46 -30.24
C ALA A 62 -6.09 -0.82 -29.92
N ALA A 63 -5.47 -2.00 -30.08
CA ALA A 63 -6.10 -3.28 -29.73
C ALA A 63 -6.30 -3.42 -28.21
N VAL A 64 -5.34 -2.93 -27.41
CA VAL A 64 -5.50 -2.88 -25.96
C VAL A 64 -6.64 -1.93 -25.56
N ALA A 65 -6.73 -0.76 -26.20
CA ALA A 65 -7.80 0.20 -25.95
C ALA A 65 -9.19 -0.36 -26.29
N SER A 66 -9.34 -1.10 -27.40
CA SER A 66 -10.62 -1.73 -27.75
C SER A 66 -11.02 -2.77 -26.71
N VAL A 67 -10.10 -3.62 -26.27
CA VAL A 67 -10.36 -4.60 -25.20
C VAL A 67 -10.82 -3.93 -23.91
N LEU A 68 -10.22 -2.80 -23.53
CA LEU A 68 -10.63 -2.06 -22.35
C LEU A 68 -12.05 -1.48 -22.50
N VAL A 69 -12.36 -0.88 -23.66
CA VAL A 69 -13.68 -0.30 -23.94
C VAL A 69 -14.76 -1.39 -23.97
N ASP A 70 -14.54 -2.46 -24.71
CA ASP A 70 -15.48 -3.57 -24.84
C ASP A 70 -15.66 -4.30 -23.50
N GLY A 71 -14.57 -4.52 -22.77
CA GLY A 71 -14.62 -5.14 -21.44
C GLY A 71 -15.38 -4.32 -20.40
N VAL A 72 -15.35 -2.99 -20.50
CA VAL A 72 -16.18 -2.11 -19.67
C VAL A 72 -17.64 -2.15 -20.13
N ARG A 73 -17.89 -2.08 -21.45
CA ARG A 73 -19.23 -2.08 -22.04
C ARG A 73 -20.01 -3.34 -21.70
N ASP A 74 -19.36 -4.50 -21.83
CA ASP A 74 -19.96 -5.82 -21.59
C ASP A 74 -19.82 -6.27 -20.13
N ARG A 75 -19.26 -5.42 -19.26
CA ARG A 75 -19.04 -5.63 -17.81
C ARG A 75 -18.16 -6.82 -17.44
N THR A 76 -17.54 -7.50 -18.39
CA THR A 76 -16.63 -8.63 -18.14
C THR A 76 -15.40 -8.19 -17.35
N LEU A 77 -14.79 -7.06 -17.75
CA LEU A 77 -13.63 -6.47 -17.06
C LEU A 77 -14.02 -6.00 -15.65
N LEU A 78 -15.17 -5.34 -15.53
CA LEU A 78 -15.69 -4.84 -14.25
C LEU A 78 -16.00 -5.99 -13.28
N GLY A 79 -16.50 -7.12 -13.78
CA GLY A 79 -16.74 -8.33 -12.99
C GLY A 79 -15.44 -8.90 -12.42
N HIS A 80 -14.41 -9.09 -13.25
CA HIS A 80 -13.11 -9.58 -12.78
C HIS A 80 -12.45 -8.61 -11.80
N LEU A 81 -12.45 -7.31 -12.12
CA LEU A 81 -11.93 -6.27 -11.23
C LEU A 81 -12.66 -6.24 -9.88
N GLY A 82 -14.00 -6.28 -9.90
CA GLY A 82 -14.82 -6.24 -8.69
C GLY A 82 -14.58 -7.45 -7.78
N VAL A 83 -14.43 -8.64 -8.36
CA VAL A 83 -14.11 -9.86 -7.60
C VAL A 83 -12.71 -9.76 -6.98
N SER A 84 -11.70 -9.30 -7.73
CA SER A 84 -10.34 -9.13 -7.20
C SER A 84 -10.28 -8.07 -6.08
N LEU A 85 -10.95 -6.93 -6.27
CA LEU A 85 -11.03 -5.88 -5.26
C LEU A 85 -11.77 -6.34 -4.00
N SER A 86 -12.89 -7.04 -4.14
CA SER A 86 -13.64 -7.52 -2.98
C SER A 86 -12.82 -8.50 -2.14
N ARG A 87 -12.09 -9.43 -2.78
CA ARG A 87 -11.18 -10.34 -2.08
C ARG A 87 -10.08 -9.60 -1.33
N LEU A 88 -9.45 -8.63 -1.98
CA LEU A 88 -8.42 -7.82 -1.34
C LEU A 88 -8.95 -7.07 -0.12
N VAL A 89 -10.13 -6.43 -0.25
CA VAL A 89 -10.75 -5.68 0.84
C VAL A 89 -11.12 -6.60 1.99
N ILE A 90 -11.73 -7.76 1.72
CA ILE A 90 -12.10 -8.74 2.76
C ILE A 90 -10.84 -9.22 3.50
N SER A 91 -9.80 -9.62 2.76
CA SER A 91 -8.53 -10.03 3.37
C SER A 91 -7.90 -8.88 4.16
N MET A 92 -7.96 -7.65 3.67
CA MET A 92 -7.42 -6.48 4.35
C MET A 92 -8.12 -6.20 5.67
N VAL A 93 -9.46 -6.25 5.69
CA VAL A 93 -10.24 -6.01 6.90
C VAL A 93 -9.95 -7.10 7.93
N VAL A 94 -10.00 -8.37 7.55
CA VAL A 94 -9.84 -9.48 8.49
C VAL A 94 -8.39 -9.62 8.95
N ALA A 95 -7.45 -9.75 8.01
CA ALA A 95 -6.04 -9.99 8.34
C ALA A 95 -5.34 -8.71 8.85
N GLY A 96 -5.71 -7.55 8.32
CA GLY A 96 -5.19 -6.27 8.81
C GLY A 96 -5.65 -6.00 10.24
N ALA A 97 -6.93 -6.21 10.57
CA ALA A 97 -7.40 -6.04 11.94
C ALA A 97 -6.71 -7.03 12.90
N ALA A 98 -6.57 -8.30 12.51
CA ALA A 98 -5.84 -9.29 13.30
C ALA A 98 -4.36 -8.90 13.50
N GLY A 99 -3.71 -8.41 12.44
CA GLY A 99 -2.32 -7.93 12.49
C GLY A 99 -2.15 -6.73 13.41
N ILE A 100 -3.09 -5.76 13.39
CA ILE A 100 -3.07 -4.60 14.29
C ILE A 100 -3.24 -5.06 15.74
N VAL A 101 -4.28 -5.86 16.02
CA VAL A 101 -4.56 -6.33 17.38
C VAL A 101 -3.37 -7.09 17.95
N LEU A 102 -2.84 -8.06 17.21
CA LEU A 102 -1.71 -8.85 17.68
C LEU A 102 -0.43 -8.01 17.77
N GLY A 103 -0.19 -7.10 16.82
CA GLY A 103 0.96 -6.20 16.82
C GLY A 103 0.97 -5.29 18.04
N VAL A 104 -0.21 -4.78 18.45
CA VAL A 104 -0.36 -4.00 19.68
C VAL A 104 -0.12 -4.85 20.92
N LEU A 105 -0.72 -6.04 21.01
CA LEU A 105 -0.56 -6.93 22.17
C LEU A 105 0.91 -7.35 22.38
N VAL A 106 1.59 -7.72 21.30
CA VAL A 106 3.00 -8.12 21.30
C VAL A 106 3.92 -6.91 21.55
N GLY A 107 3.54 -5.72 21.05
CA GLY A 107 4.31 -4.49 21.26
C GLY A 107 4.35 -4.03 22.71
N ILE A 108 3.29 -4.28 23.48
CA ILE A 108 3.17 -3.86 24.87
C ILE A 108 3.73 -4.92 25.84
N SER A 109 3.64 -6.20 25.49
CA SER A 109 4.05 -7.29 26.38
C SER A 109 5.37 -7.93 25.96
N ARG A 110 6.40 -7.77 26.79
CA ARG A 110 7.71 -8.42 26.62
C ARG A 110 7.62 -9.96 26.65
N HIS A 111 6.67 -10.52 27.39
CA HIS A 111 6.50 -11.98 27.44
C HIS A 111 5.92 -12.52 26.13
N LEU A 112 4.89 -11.86 25.59
CA LEU A 112 4.33 -12.22 24.29
C LEU A 112 5.35 -12.03 23.16
N ALA A 113 6.13 -10.96 23.21
CA ALA A 113 7.24 -10.70 22.29
C ALA A 113 8.22 -11.87 22.18
N LEU A 114 8.69 -12.41 23.31
CA LEU A 114 9.66 -13.50 23.33
C LEU A 114 9.15 -14.79 22.67
N ILE A 115 7.83 -15.01 22.66
CA ILE A 115 7.21 -16.22 22.11
C ILE A 115 6.78 -16.00 20.65
N VAL A 116 6.12 -14.87 20.39
CA VAL A 116 5.44 -14.63 19.12
C VAL A 116 6.40 -14.11 18.05
N GLU A 117 7.38 -13.26 18.38
CA GLU A 117 8.25 -12.67 17.37
C GLU A 117 9.12 -13.67 16.61
N PRO A 118 9.76 -14.67 17.26
CA PRO A 118 10.53 -15.68 16.53
C PRO A 118 9.65 -16.46 15.53
N LEU A 119 8.45 -16.88 15.98
CA LEU A 119 7.49 -17.60 15.14
C LEU A 119 6.97 -16.71 14.01
N ALA A 120 6.58 -15.48 14.32
CA ALA A 120 6.07 -14.52 13.35
C ALA A 120 7.15 -14.15 12.32
N GLY A 121 8.41 -14.02 12.73
CA GLY A 121 9.54 -13.74 11.84
C GLY A 121 9.77 -14.88 10.85
N PHE A 122 9.76 -16.13 11.35
CA PHE A 122 9.87 -17.32 10.50
C PHE A 122 8.72 -17.40 9.48
N PHE A 123 7.47 -17.24 9.92
CA PHE A 123 6.32 -17.32 9.03
C PHE A 123 6.20 -16.11 8.09
N ASN A 124 6.69 -14.93 8.48
CA ASN A 124 6.75 -13.78 7.60
C ASN A 124 7.75 -13.97 6.46
N ALA A 125 8.90 -14.61 6.72
CA ALA A 125 9.85 -14.97 5.66
C ALA A 125 9.22 -15.89 4.61
N LEU A 126 8.25 -16.71 5.02
CA LEU A 126 7.47 -17.58 4.14
C LEU A 126 6.18 -16.92 3.62
N SER A 127 5.90 -15.66 3.96
CA SER A 127 4.58 -15.07 3.69
C SER A 127 4.28 -14.84 2.21
N GLY A 128 2.99 -14.83 1.86
CA GLY A 128 2.51 -14.64 0.49
C GLY A 128 2.46 -15.94 -0.32
N ILE A 129 3.02 -15.93 -1.53
CA ILE A 129 2.79 -16.98 -2.54
C ILE A 129 3.26 -18.38 -2.11
N VAL A 130 4.26 -18.48 -1.23
CA VAL A 130 4.83 -19.77 -0.77
C VAL A 130 3.78 -20.65 -0.09
N TRP A 131 2.75 -20.06 0.52
CA TRP A 131 1.67 -20.80 1.16
C TRP A 131 0.65 -21.40 0.19
N LEU A 132 0.69 -21.04 -1.09
CA LEU A 132 -0.33 -21.41 -2.06
C LEU A 132 -0.53 -22.94 -2.16
N PRO A 133 0.51 -23.79 -2.26
CA PRO A 133 0.32 -25.24 -2.34
C PRO A 133 -0.42 -25.80 -1.12
N LEU A 134 -0.05 -25.35 0.08
CA LEU A 134 -0.66 -25.79 1.32
C LEU A 134 -2.11 -25.28 1.45
N ALA A 135 -2.36 -24.03 1.04
CA ALA A 135 -3.69 -23.45 1.01
C ALA A 135 -4.61 -24.21 0.05
N ILE A 136 -4.11 -24.65 -1.10
CA ILE A 136 -4.87 -25.50 -2.04
C ILE A 136 -5.17 -26.86 -1.40
N THR A 137 -4.22 -27.47 -0.68
CA THR A 137 -4.48 -28.73 0.02
C THR A 137 -5.56 -28.60 1.10
N TRP A 138 -5.58 -27.49 1.84
CA TRP A 138 -6.57 -27.27 2.90
C TRP A 138 -7.94 -26.83 2.41
N PHE A 139 -7.99 -25.94 1.41
CA PHE A 139 -9.21 -25.25 1.02
C PHE A 139 -9.67 -25.58 -0.42
N GLY A 140 -8.88 -26.35 -1.16
CA GLY A 140 -9.11 -26.68 -2.57
C GLY A 140 -8.84 -25.51 -3.51
N LEU A 141 -9.30 -25.63 -4.76
CA LEU A 141 -9.31 -24.55 -5.75
C LEU A 141 -10.54 -23.66 -5.53
N THR A 142 -10.52 -22.90 -4.45
CA THR A 142 -11.65 -22.06 -4.04
C THR A 142 -11.21 -20.63 -3.71
N TRP A 143 -12.18 -19.73 -3.59
CA TRP A 143 -11.93 -18.34 -3.17
C TRP A 143 -11.31 -18.24 -1.77
N LYS A 144 -11.51 -19.24 -0.90
CA LYS A 144 -10.91 -19.27 0.45
C LYS A 144 -9.38 -19.36 0.39
N THR A 145 -8.85 -20.12 -0.56
CA THR A 145 -7.40 -20.23 -0.85
C THR A 145 -6.82 -18.87 -1.17
N VAL A 146 -7.50 -18.11 -2.03
CA VAL A 146 -7.09 -16.76 -2.42
C VAL A 146 -7.09 -15.83 -1.20
N LEU A 147 -8.16 -15.83 -0.41
CA LEU A 147 -8.22 -14.99 0.80
C LEU A 147 -7.15 -15.32 1.82
N PHE A 148 -6.85 -16.61 2.01
CA PHE A 148 -5.80 -17.07 2.93
C PHE A 148 -4.42 -16.56 2.50
N VAL A 149 -4.07 -16.71 1.22
CA VAL A 149 -2.76 -16.30 0.70
C VAL A 149 -2.58 -14.78 0.76
N ILE A 150 -3.62 -14.02 0.40
CA ILE A 150 -3.61 -12.55 0.54
C ILE A 150 -3.53 -12.15 2.01
N GLY A 151 -4.38 -12.76 2.84
CA GLY A 151 -4.48 -12.46 4.26
C GLY A 151 -3.16 -12.72 4.98
N ASN A 152 -2.46 -13.80 4.64
CA ASN A 152 -1.15 -14.12 5.17
C ASN A 152 -0.12 -13.00 4.88
N ALA A 153 -0.04 -12.52 3.62
CA ALA A 153 0.86 -11.42 3.26
C ALA A 153 0.52 -10.11 4.00
N ILE A 154 -0.77 -9.79 4.09
CA ILE A 154 -1.26 -8.58 4.77
C ILE A 154 -0.98 -8.66 6.27
N PHE A 155 -1.34 -9.78 6.90
CA PHE A 155 -1.27 -10.00 8.34
C PHE A 155 0.12 -9.69 8.88
N PHE A 156 1.15 -10.34 8.33
CA PHE A 156 2.51 -10.18 8.86
C PHE A 156 3.07 -8.79 8.61
N THR A 157 2.79 -8.20 7.44
CA THR A 157 3.22 -6.84 7.13
C THR A 157 2.61 -5.83 8.10
N VAL A 158 1.30 -5.91 8.34
CA VAL A 158 0.58 -5.02 9.26
C VAL A 158 1.01 -5.27 10.71
N PHE A 159 1.20 -6.54 11.10
CA PHE A 159 1.67 -6.95 12.41
C PHE A 159 3.02 -6.31 12.75
N PHE A 160 4.04 -6.49 11.90
CA PHE A 160 5.39 -5.98 12.18
C PHE A 160 5.45 -4.45 12.16
N ASN A 161 4.74 -3.80 11.25
CA ASN A 161 4.69 -2.33 11.23
C ASN A 161 3.94 -1.75 12.44
N THR A 162 2.87 -2.41 12.90
CA THR A 162 2.17 -2.03 14.12
C THR A 162 3.07 -2.23 15.34
N LEU A 163 3.77 -3.36 15.42
CA LEU A 163 4.73 -3.68 16.49
C LEU A 163 5.82 -2.61 16.59
N VAL A 164 6.43 -2.24 15.44
CA VAL A 164 7.43 -1.17 15.37
C VAL A 164 6.82 0.18 15.75
N GLY A 165 5.61 0.49 15.28
CA GLY A 165 4.90 1.72 15.63
C GLY A 165 4.65 1.86 17.13
N VAL A 166 4.21 0.80 17.79
CA VAL A 166 3.98 0.78 19.26
C VAL A 166 5.28 0.96 20.02
N ARG A 167 6.37 0.29 19.59
CA ARG A 167 7.69 0.40 20.23
C ARG A 167 8.40 1.71 19.96
N GLY A 168 8.05 2.39 18.87
CA GLY A 168 8.58 3.70 18.51
C GLY A 168 8.08 4.83 19.42
N VAL A 169 7.03 4.60 20.21
CA VAL A 169 6.52 5.60 21.16
C VAL A 169 7.51 5.78 22.31
N PRO A 170 8.03 7.01 22.56
CA PRO A 170 8.97 7.25 23.64
C PRO A 170 8.38 6.87 25.00
N ARG A 171 9.12 6.07 25.77
CA ARG A 171 8.73 5.63 27.13
C ARG A 171 8.44 6.77 28.09
N LEU A 172 9.02 7.96 27.84
CA LEU A 172 8.77 9.17 28.62
C LEU A 172 7.28 9.54 28.66
N TYR A 173 6.56 9.41 27.55
CA TYR A 173 5.13 9.71 27.51
C TYR A 173 4.29 8.70 28.30
N GLU A 174 4.70 7.43 28.26
CA GLU A 174 4.07 6.36 29.03
C GLU A 174 4.25 6.61 30.54
N GLN A 175 5.48 6.91 30.97
CA GLN A 175 5.82 7.16 32.37
C GLN A 175 5.14 8.43 32.90
N ALA A 176 5.11 9.52 32.13
CA ALA A 176 4.47 10.78 32.53
C ALA A 176 2.99 10.59 32.87
N ILE A 177 2.24 9.88 32.02
CA ILE A 177 0.80 9.64 32.23
C ILE A 177 0.54 8.66 33.37
N LEU A 178 1.42 7.67 33.57
CA LEU A 178 1.35 6.79 34.75
C LEU A 178 1.59 7.56 36.06
N THR A 179 2.51 8.53 36.09
CA THR A 179 2.73 9.39 37.28
C THR A 179 1.56 10.32 37.57
N LEU A 180 0.74 10.65 36.57
CA LEU A 180 -0.51 11.40 36.73
C LEU A 180 -1.70 10.52 37.17
N GLY A 181 -1.47 9.25 37.52
CA GLY A 181 -2.50 8.33 38.02
C GLY A 181 -3.38 7.71 36.93
N ALA A 182 -2.96 7.73 35.67
CA ALA A 182 -3.70 7.06 34.60
C ALA A 182 -3.62 5.53 34.72
N SER A 183 -4.69 4.86 34.29
CA SER A 183 -4.74 3.41 34.20
C SER A 183 -4.05 2.92 32.92
N ARG A 184 -3.58 1.66 32.91
CA ARG A 184 -2.96 1.04 31.72
C ARG A 184 -3.83 1.14 30.46
N TRP A 185 -5.15 1.10 30.60
CA TRP A 185 -6.09 1.29 29.50
C TRP A 185 -6.07 2.72 28.94
N ARG A 186 -5.99 3.73 29.80
CA ARG A 186 -5.83 5.14 29.38
C ARG A 186 -4.48 5.35 28.70
N THR A 187 -3.41 4.79 29.26
CA THR A 187 -2.08 4.81 28.61
C THR A 187 -2.12 4.20 27.21
N LEU A 188 -2.81 3.06 27.06
CA LEU A 188 -2.97 2.42 25.76
C LEU A 188 -3.76 3.29 24.77
N ARG A 189 -4.93 3.78 25.17
CA ARG A 189 -5.85 4.49 24.29
C ARG A 189 -5.38 5.90 23.93
N ASP A 190 -4.76 6.60 24.87
CA ASP A 190 -4.48 8.04 24.75
C ASP A 190 -3.03 8.33 24.35
N VAL A 191 -2.12 7.35 24.50
CA VAL A 191 -0.68 7.51 24.20
C VAL A 191 -0.19 6.50 23.17
N LEU A 192 -0.32 5.20 23.49
CA LEU A 192 0.30 4.15 22.67
C LEU A 192 -0.39 3.98 21.33
N LEU A 193 -1.73 3.84 21.31
CA LEU A 193 -2.49 3.71 20.06
C LEU A 193 -2.29 4.93 19.15
N PRO A 194 -2.46 6.18 19.63
CA PRO A 194 -2.26 7.36 18.79
C PRO A 194 -0.80 7.51 18.31
N GLY A 195 0.17 7.24 19.18
CA GLY A 195 1.59 7.26 18.81
C GLY A 195 1.99 6.16 17.81
N ALA A 196 1.30 5.02 17.82
CA ALA A 196 1.52 3.92 16.88
C ALA A 196 0.78 4.10 15.54
N LEU A 197 -0.15 5.05 15.42
CA LEU A 197 -0.94 5.25 14.20
C LEU A 197 -0.09 5.40 12.92
N PRO A 198 1.03 6.15 12.90
CA PRO A 198 1.87 6.24 11.71
C PRO A 198 2.40 4.88 11.27
N GLY A 199 2.83 4.04 12.24
CA GLY A 199 3.27 2.66 11.98
C GLY A 199 2.14 1.76 11.49
N ILE A 200 0.95 1.86 12.09
CA ILE A 200 -0.24 1.11 11.65
C ILE A 200 -0.61 1.48 10.20
N VAL A 201 -0.64 2.78 9.89
CA VAL A 201 -0.96 3.27 8.53
C VAL A 201 0.10 2.82 7.52
N ALA A 202 1.39 2.87 7.87
CA ALA A 202 2.46 2.34 7.04
C ALA A 202 2.27 0.83 6.81
N GLY A 203 1.92 0.08 7.86
CA GLY A 203 1.60 -1.34 7.78
C GLY A 203 0.43 -1.64 6.86
N ILE A 204 -0.64 -0.86 6.95
CA ILE A 204 -1.81 -0.98 6.06
C ILE A 204 -1.41 -0.72 4.60
N ARG A 205 -0.63 0.33 4.35
CA ARG A 205 -0.16 0.70 3.01
C ARG A 205 0.70 -0.41 2.39
N LEU A 206 1.70 -0.86 3.12
CA LEU A 206 2.58 -1.94 2.68
C LEU A 206 1.82 -3.26 2.54
N GLY A 207 0.89 -3.53 3.46
CA GLY A 207 0.02 -4.70 3.45
C GLY A 207 -0.81 -4.78 2.18
N LEU A 208 -1.46 -3.69 1.77
CA LEU A 208 -2.18 -3.64 0.48
C LEU A 208 -1.24 -3.88 -0.70
N GLY A 209 -0.04 -3.32 -0.69
CA GLY A 209 0.94 -3.54 -1.75
C GLY A 209 1.37 -5.02 -1.87
N PHE A 210 1.70 -5.68 -0.76
CA PHE A 210 2.06 -7.10 -0.78
C PHE A 210 0.85 -8.00 -1.04
N GLY A 211 -0.29 -7.70 -0.43
CA GLY A 211 -1.56 -8.39 -0.64
C GLY A 211 -2.01 -8.35 -2.10
N TRP A 212 -1.79 -7.23 -2.80
CA TRP A 212 -2.07 -7.09 -4.23
C TRP A 212 -1.28 -8.08 -5.09
N ARG A 213 0.02 -8.25 -4.81
CA ARG A 213 0.88 -9.20 -5.52
C ARG A 213 0.47 -10.64 -5.23
N ALA A 214 0.17 -10.93 -3.97
CA ALA A 214 -0.30 -12.24 -3.53
C ALA A 214 -1.68 -12.59 -4.13
N LEU A 215 -2.59 -11.61 -4.26
CA LEU A 215 -3.90 -11.75 -4.89
C LEU A 215 -3.76 -12.24 -6.32
N ILE A 216 -2.96 -11.53 -7.13
CA ILE A 216 -2.77 -11.89 -8.54
C ILE A 216 -2.24 -13.33 -8.60
N ALA A 217 -1.16 -13.62 -7.90
CA ALA A 217 -0.56 -14.95 -7.89
C ALA A 217 -1.52 -16.08 -7.47
N ALA A 218 -2.36 -15.84 -6.46
CA ALA A 218 -3.35 -16.82 -6.03
C ALA A 218 -4.50 -16.96 -7.03
N GLU A 219 -4.95 -15.87 -7.65
CA GLU A 219 -6.00 -15.89 -8.67
C GLU A 219 -5.61 -16.60 -9.95
N LEU A 220 -4.32 -16.61 -10.30
CA LEU A 220 -3.79 -17.36 -11.45
C LEU A 220 -4.13 -18.85 -11.39
N VAL A 221 -4.17 -19.41 -10.18
CA VAL A 221 -4.19 -20.86 -9.97
C VAL A 221 -5.49 -21.33 -9.30
N ALA A 222 -5.98 -20.60 -8.31
CA ALA A 222 -6.99 -21.13 -7.39
C ALA A 222 -8.45 -20.92 -7.82
N VAL A 223 -8.73 -20.08 -8.83
CA VAL A 223 -10.10 -19.62 -9.14
C VAL A 223 -10.28 -19.31 -10.62
N THR A 224 -11.54 -19.27 -11.06
CA THR A 224 -11.96 -18.98 -12.45
C THR A 224 -12.48 -17.56 -12.67
N GLN A 225 -12.25 -16.67 -11.70
CA GLN A 225 -12.67 -15.27 -11.76
C GLN A 225 -11.63 -14.41 -11.04
N GLY A 226 -11.34 -13.25 -11.62
CA GLY A 226 -10.42 -12.26 -11.07
C GLY A 226 -9.49 -11.76 -12.18
N LEU A 227 -8.81 -10.64 -11.95
CA LEU A 227 -7.84 -10.08 -12.88
C LEU A 227 -6.67 -11.04 -13.10
N GLY A 228 -6.21 -11.74 -12.07
CA GLY A 228 -5.15 -12.74 -12.21
C GLY A 228 -5.57 -13.90 -13.11
N PHE A 229 -6.79 -14.42 -12.92
CA PHE A 229 -7.36 -15.44 -13.79
C PHE A 229 -7.53 -14.95 -15.23
N MET A 230 -8.05 -13.73 -15.42
CA MET A 230 -8.27 -13.15 -16.76
C MET A 230 -6.97 -13.08 -17.55
N ILE A 231 -5.89 -12.62 -16.92
CA ILE A 231 -4.56 -12.54 -17.56
C ILE A 231 -4.02 -13.93 -17.86
N PHE A 232 -4.13 -14.87 -16.93
CA PHE A 232 -3.64 -16.23 -17.12
C PHE A 232 -4.39 -16.98 -18.23
N SER A 233 -5.71 -16.84 -18.26
CA SER A 233 -6.56 -17.39 -19.30
C SER A 233 -6.18 -16.81 -20.68
N ALA A 234 -5.99 -15.48 -20.77
CA ALA A 234 -5.55 -14.84 -22.01
C ALA A 234 -4.16 -15.31 -22.48
N ALA A 235 -3.24 -15.58 -21.55
CA ALA A 235 -1.92 -16.13 -21.87
C ALA A 235 -2.01 -17.50 -22.55
N ASN A 236 -2.93 -18.37 -22.12
CA ASN A 236 -3.14 -19.68 -22.75
C ASN A 236 -3.65 -19.59 -24.20
N TYR A 237 -4.33 -18.49 -24.56
CA TYR A 237 -4.80 -18.21 -25.91
C TYR A 237 -3.90 -17.22 -26.68
N LEU A 238 -2.73 -16.87 -26.13
CA LEU A 238 -1.79 -15.92 -26.72
C LEU A 238 -2.43 -14.55 -27.05
N ARG A 239 -3.46 -14.18 -26.29
CA ARG A 239 -4.18 -12.91 -26.40
C ARG A 239 -3.46 -11.81 -25.64
N THR A 240 -2.36 -11.35 -26.23
CA THR A 240 -1.50 -10.30 -25.65
C THR A 240 -2.22 -8.96 -25.46
N ASP A 241 -3.27 -8.71 -26.23
CA ASP A 241 -4.19 -7.59 -26.07
C ASP A 241 -4.88 -7.60 -24.70
N ILE A 242 -5.46 -8.74 -24.29
CA ILE A 242 -6.08 -8.89 -22.96
C ILE A 242 -5.03 -8.89 -21.86
N ILE A 243 -3.89 -9.54 -22.05
CA ILE A 243 -2.81 -9.58 -21.04
C ILE A 243 -2.37 -8.15 -20.71
N LEU A 244 -2.07 -7.33 -21.73
CA LEU A 244 -1.65 -5.94 -21.54
C LEU A 244 -2.78 -5.08 -20.97
N ALA A 245 -4.03 -5.27 -21.43
CA ALA A 245 -5.19 -4.59 -20.85
C ALA A 245 -5.31 -4.89 -19.35
N GLY A 246 -5.17 -6.15 -18.96
CA GLY A 246 -5.17 -6.58 -17.55
C GLY A 246 -4.03 -5.96 -16.76
N ILE A 247 -2.80 -5.95 -17.28
CA ILE A 247 -1.64 -5.33 -16.62
C ILE A 247 -1.86 -3.82 -16.42
N LEU A 248 -2.39 -3.12 -17.43
CA LEU A 248 -2.70 -1.69 -17.32
C LEU A 248 -3.80 -1.41 -16.29
N VAL A 249 -4.86 -2.23 -16.25
CA VAL A 249 -5.92 -2.11 -15.25
C VAL A 249 -5.37 -2.35 -13.86
N ILE A 250 -4.55 -3.39 -13.68
CA ILE A 250 -3.89 -3.70 -12.40
C ILE A 250 -3.03 -2.53 -11.93
N GLY A 251 -2.18 -1.99 -12.81
CA GLY A 251 -1.33 -0.84 -12.50
C GLY A 251 -2.13 0.42 -12.18
N GLY A 252 -3.18 0.70 -12.98
CA GLY A 252 -4.06 1.84 -12.78
C GLY A 252 -4.81 1.77 -11.45
N VAL A 253 -5.34 0.60 -11.10
CA VAL A 253 -6.03 0.39 -9.82
C VAL A 253 -5.06 0.51 -8.64
N ALA A 254 -3.85 -0.05 -8.74
CA ALA A 254 -2.85 0.09 -7.69
C ALA A 254 -2.47 1.56 -7.44
N VAL A 255 -2.25 2.34 -8.51
CA VAL A 255 -1.98 3.79 -8.42
C VAL A 255 -3.18 4.54 -7.86
N ALA A 256 -4.40 4.20 -8.28
CA ALA A 256 -5.63 4.80 -7.77
C ALA A 256 -5.80 4.51 -6.27
N MET A 257 -5.59 3.27 -5.82
CA MET A 257 -5.65 2.91 -4.41
C MET A 257 -4.62 3.69 -3.57
N ASP A 258 -3.38 3.78 -4.04
CA ASP A 258 -2.34 4.54 -3.32
C ASP A 258 -2.69 6.04 -3.25
N SER A 259 -3.09 6.63 -4.37
CA SER A 259 -3.32 8.07 -4.49
C SER A 259 -4.63 8.52 -3.81
N LEU A 260 -5.70 7.73 -3.91
CA LEU A 260 -7.04 8.12 -3.42
C LEU A 260 -7.27 7.72 -1.97
N ILE A 261 -6.66 6.63 -1.50
CA ILE A 261 -6.94 6.08 -0.16
C ILE A 261 -5.74 6.32 0.74
N LEU A 262 -4.55 5.92 0.31
CA LEU A 262 -3.40 5.83 1.21
C LEU A 262 -2.73 7.18 1.45
N VAL A 263 -2.52 7.99 0.41
CA VAL A 263 -1.94 9.33 0.55
C VAL A 263 -2.78 10.25 1.44
N PRO A 264 -4.12 10.30 1.33
CA PRO A 264 -4.94 11.10 2.24
C PRO A 264 -4.88 10.61 3.69
N ILE A 265 -4.93 9.29 3.93
CA ILE A 265 -4.83 8.71 5.28
C ILE A 265 -3.46 9.01 5.91
N GLU A 266 -2.39 8.86 5.12
CA GLU A 266 -1.03 9.16 5.56
C GLU A 266 -0.90 10.64 5.91
N ARG A 267 -1.36 11.56 5.05
CA ARG A 267 -1.32 13.00 5.34
C ARG A 267 -2.13 13.35 6.59
N ALA A 268 -3.34 12.83 6.73
CA ALA A 268 -4.19 13.11 7.89
C ALA A 268 -3.57 12.60 9.21
N THR A 269 -2.83 11.49 9.16
CA THR A 269 -2.23 10.87 10.33
C THR A 269 -0.86 11.47 10.65
N VAL A 270 0.04 11.53 9.68
CA VAL A 270 1.43 11.98 9.85
C VAL A 270 1.50 13.47 10.15
N VAL A 271 0.65 14.32 9.54
CA VAL A 271 0.64 15.76 9.82
C VAL A 271 0.14 16.06 11.23
N ARG A 272 -0.78 15.25 11.76
CA ARG A 272 -1.31 15.42 13.12
C ARG A 272 -0.33 14.99 14.20
N TRP A 273 0.50 13.98 13.93
CA TRP A 273 1.42 13.37 14.91
C TRP A 273 2.90 13.72 14.69
N GLY A 274 3.20 14.62 13.75
CA GLY A 274 4.43 15.42 13.76
C GLY A 274 5.75 14.67 13.52
N LEU A 275 5.76 13.58 12.75
CA LEU A 275 7.00 12.84 12.42
C LEU A 275 7.79 13.44 11.24
N TYR A 276 7.97 14.77 11.23
CA TYR A 276 8.99 15.42 10.41
C TYR A 276 9.79 16.38 11.29
N HIS A 277 11.01 15.95 11.63
CA HIS A 277 12.14 16.84 11.84
C HIS A 277 12.93 16.91 10.55
#